data_AF-A0A1A9MG26-F1
#
_entry.id   AF-A0A1A9MG26-F1
#
_cell.length_a   1.000
_cell.length_b   1.000
_cell.length_c   1.000
_cell.angle_alpha   90.00
_cell.angle_beta   90.00
_cell.angle_gamma   90.00
#
_symmetry.space_group_name_H-M   'P 1'
#
loop_
_entity.id
_entity.type
_entity.pdbx_description
1 polymer ?
#
loop_
_entity_poly.entity_id
_entity_poly.type
_entity_poly.pdbx_seq_one_letter_code
_entity_poly.pdbx_strand_id
1 'polypeptide(L)'
;MIATQARKLGGAMGLLCISALALAAPPASELARSGGVRVGQRFSELEPRAHWALLNAGPLGPCGHVEGGLLPNGVAMMVEDDRIVRFDVADAGPVGPFGVHVGDSEASTRARLPAGYSVQPHKYGGDRGNDHYLTWRDPQGEFAVRYETGEGTVTSMYWGSWDAVQLVEGCA
;
A
#
# COMPACT_ATOMS: atom_id res chain seq x y z
N MET A 1 -45.67 66.51 -20.08
CA MET A 1 -44.44 66.20 -20.83
C MET A 1 -43.37 65.79 -19.82
N ILE A 2 -42.87 64.54 -19.91
CA ILE A 2 -41.47 64.06 -19.71
C ILE A 2 -40.70 64.65 -18.50
N ALA A 3 -40.11 63.93 -17.53
CA ALA A 3 -39.34 62.69 -17.61
C ALA A 3 -39.20 61.98 -16.25
N THR A 4 -39.08 60.67 -16.34
CA THR A 4 -38.67 59.68 -15.34
C THR A 4 -37.19 59.86 -14.93
N GLN A 5 -36.85 59.68 -13.66
CA GLN A 5 -35.49 59.26 -13.26
C GLN A 5 -35.54 58.06 -12.32
N ALA A 6 -35.01 56.94 -12.82
CA ALA A 6 -34.76 55.72 -12.08
C ALA A 6 -33.33 55.74 -11.52
N ARG A 7 -33.18 55.49 -10.21
CA ARG A 7 -31.88 55.23 -9.57
C ARG A 7 -31.42 53.82 -9.92
N LYS A 8 -30.24 53.70 -10.53
CA LYS A 8 -29.55 52.42 -10.76
C LYS A 8 -28.85 51.97 -9.47
N LEU A 9 -29.16 50.76 -9.01
CA LEU A 9 -28.32 49.94 -8.15
C LEU A 9 -27.59 48.89 -9.01
N GLY A 10 -26.39 48.50 -8.57
CA GLY A 10 -25.69 47.29 -9.04
C GLY A 10 -24.31 47.61 -9.62
N GLY A 11 -23.23 46.93 -9.26
CA GLY A 11 -23.02 45.84 -8.33
C GLY A 11 -21.51 45.58 -8.29
N ALA A 12 -20.96 45.24 -7.11
CA ALA A 12 -19.57 44.84 -6.98
C ALA A 12 -19.44 43.39 -7.46
N MET A 13 -18.71 43.18 -8.57
CA MET A 13 -18.36 41.86 -9.07
C MET A 13 -17.20 41.30 -8.23
N GLY A 14 -17.52 40.50 -7.21
CA GLY A 14 -16.52 39.74 -6.45
C GLY A 14 -16.08 38.49 -7.23
N LEU A 15 -14.81 38.43 -7.62
CA LEU A 15 -14.19 37.21 -8.15
C LEU A 15 -14.09 36.18 -7.01
N LEU A 16 -14.87 35.10 -7.09
CA LEU A 16 -14.67 33.92 -6.24
C LEU A 16 -13.58 33.05 -6.86
N CYS A 17 -12.40 33.00 -6.22
CA CYS A 17 -11.42 31.95 -6.48
C CYS A 17 -11.94 30.64 -5.91
N ILE A 18 -12.32 29.70 -6.78
CA ILE A 18 -12.68 28.33 -6.39
C ILE A 18 -11.37 27.56 -6.24
N SER A 19 -10.87 27.44 -5.01
CA SER A 19 -9.75 26.56 -4.69
C SER A 19 -10.24 25.11 -4.75
N ALA A 20 -9.77 24.34 -5.73
CA ALA A 20 -9.99 22.91 -5.77
C ALA A 20 -9.23 22.24 -4.62
N LEU A 21 -9.96 21.76 -3.60
CA LEU A 21 -9.41 20.83 -2.61
C LEU A 21 -9.14 19.51 -3.34
N ALA A 22 -7.86 19.19 -3.56
CA ALA A 22 -7.46 17.84 -3.94
C ALA A 22 -7.82 16.91 -2.77
N LEU A 23 -8.86 16.08 -2.93
CA LEU A 23 -9.10 14.98 -2.00
C LEU A 23 -7.91 14.02 -2.14
N ALA A 24 -7.10 13.91 -1.10
CA ALA A 24 -6.17 12.80 -0.98
C ALA A 24 -6.98 11.50 -1.08
N ALA A 25 -6.59 10.60 -1.98
CA ALA A 25 -7.24 9.30 -2.10
C ALA A 25 -7.14 8.57 -0.75
N PRO A 26 -8.17 7.83 -0.32
CA PRO A 26 -8.13 7.13 0.95
C PRO A 26 -6.97 6.12 0.94
N PRO A 27 -6.26 5.95 2.07
CA PRO A 27 -5.13 5.02 2.19
C PRO A 27 -5.49 3.58 1.78
N ALA A 28 -6.76 3.20 1.94
CA ALA A 28 -7.34 1.95 1.45
C ALA A 28 -7.06 1.68 -0.05
N SER A 29 -7.03 2.72 -0.87
CA SER A 29 -6.84 2.60 -2.33
C SER A 29 -5.40 2.30 -2.74
N GLU A 30 -4.44 2.70 -1.90
CA GLU A 30 -3.01 2.45 -2.03
C GLU A 30 -2.69 1.00 -1.61
N LEU A 31 -3.31 0.53 -0.52
CA LEU A 31 -3.11 -0.84 -0.04
C LEU A 31 -3.82 -1.92 -0.89
N ALA A 32 -4.76 -1.54 -1.74
CA ALA A 32 -5.52 -2.50 -2.55
C ALA A 32 -4.78 -2.94 -3.83
N ARG A 33 -3.62 -2.37 -4.16
CA ARG A 33 -2.99 -2.57 -5.47
C ARG A 33 -1.46 -2.43 -5.45
N SER A 34 -0.84 -2.95 -6.50
CA SER A 34 0.54 -2.64 -6.89
C SER A 34 0.64 -2.66 -8.41
N GLY A 35 1.11 -1.57 -9.01
CA GLY A 35 1.10 -1.41 -10.47
C GLY A 35 -0.30 -1.66 -11.06
N GLY A 36 -0.39 -2.55 -12.05
CA GLY A 36 -1.63 -2.94 -12.71
C GLY A 36 -2.46 -3.99 -11.96
N VAL A 37 -2.02 -4.44 -10.79
CA VAL A 37 -2.56 -5.60 -10.07
C VAL A 37 -3.32 -5.19 -8.83
N ARG A 38 -4.39 -5.92 -8.46
CA ARG A 38 -5.23 -5.64 -7.30
C ARG A 38 -5.36 -6.85 -6.37
N VAL A 39 -5.42 -6.59 -5.07
CA VAL A 39 -5.79 -7.61 -4.07
C VAL A 39 -7.21 -8.10 -4.37
N GLY A 40 -7.41 -9.42 -4.24
CA GLY A 40 -8.65 -10.14 -4.50
C GLY A 40 -8.87 -10.53 -5.97
N GLN A 41 -8.11 -9.95 -6.92
CA GLN A 41 -8.16 -10.33 -8.33
C GLN A 41 -7.66 -11.76 -8.54
N ARG A 42 -8.22 -12.45 -9.53
CA ARG A 42 -7.77 -13.78 -9.91
C ARG A 42 -6.44 -13.74 -10.66
N PHE A 43 -5.49 -14.59 -10.27
CA PHE A 43 -4.22 -14.70 -10.98
C PHE A 43 -4.41 -15.29 -12.37
N SER A 44 -5.29 -16.27 -12.53
CA SER A 44 -5.65 -16.87 -13.82
C SER A 44 -6.15 -15.87 -14.88
N GLU A 45 -6.71 -14.72 -14.46
CA GLU A 45 -7.10 -13.63 -15.37
C GLU A 45 -5.91 -12.76 -15.81
N LEU A 46 -4.82 -12.76 -15.04
CA LEU A 46 -3.62 -11.97 -15.27
C LEU A 46 -2.50 -12.77 -15.94
N GLU A 47 -2.41 -14.06 -15.64
CA GLU A 47 -1.41 -14.98 -16.15
C GLU A 47 -1.22 -14.87 -17.67
N PRO A 48 -2.26 -14.92 -18.53
CA PRO A 48 -2.08 -14.84 -19.98
C PRO A 48 -1.73 -13.44 -20.49
N ARG A 49 -1.75 -12.40 -19.65
CA ARG A 49 -1.61 -11.00 -20.06
C ARG A 49 -0.16 -10.49 -20.02
N ALA A 50 0.74 -11.23 -19.38
CA ALA A 50 2.14 -10.83 -19.23
C ALA A 50 3.02 -12.04 -18.92
N HIS A 51 4.34 -11.83 -18.87
CA HIS A 51 5.29 -12.86 -18.45
C HIS A 51 5.52 -12.74 -16.94
N TRP A 52 5.29 -13.82 -16.22
CA TRP A 52 5.41 -13.91 -14.77
C TRP A 52 6.51 -14.89 -14.40
N ALA A 53 7.27 -14.57 -13.35
CA ALA A 53 8.25 -15.49 -12.77
C ALA A 53 7.71 -16.06 -11.46
N LEU A 54 7.78 -17.38 -11.31
CA LEU A 54 7.45 -18.09 -10.07
C LEU A 54 8.66 -18.05 -9.14
N LEU A 55 8.45 -17.65 -7.88
CA LEU A 55 9.50 -17.62 -6.85
C LEU A 55 9.53 -18.89 -6.01
N ASN A 56 8.49 -19.72 -6.09
CA ASN A 56 8.43 -21.05 -5.49
C ASN A 56 9.12 -22.09 -6.39
N ALA A 57 9.66 -23.15 -5.77
CA ALA A 57 10.20 -24.28 -6.50
C ALA A 57 9.06 -25.13 -7.10
N GLY A 58 8.79 -24.98 -8.39
CA GLY A 58 7.76 -25.76 -9.11
C GLY A 58 6.52 -24.94 -9.48
N PRO A 59 5.38 -25.58 -9.79
CA PRO A 59 4.14 -24.86 -10.10
C PRO A 59 3.65 -24.10 -8.86
N LEU A 60 2.91 -23.00 -9.08
CA LEU A 60 2.41 -22.09 -8.02
C LEU A 60 1.69 -22.81 -6.87
N GLY A 61 1.01 -23.93 -7.15
CA GLY A 61 0.27 -24.66 -6.11
C GLY A 61 -0.92 -23.87 -5.56
N PRO A 62 -1.42 -24.21 -4.36
CA PRO A 62 -2.52 -23.48 -3.71
C PRO A 62 -2.05 -22.14 -3.10
N CYS A 63 -0.75 -21.99 -2.81
CA CYS A 63 -0.16 -20.74 -2.36
C CYS A 63 1.26 -20.62 -2.93
N GLY A 64 1.58 -19.48 -3.54
CA GLY A 64 2.92 -19.20 -4.01
C GLY A 64 3.17 -17.72 -4.28
N HIS A 65 4.41 -17.39 -4.60
CA HIS A 65 4.84 -16.02 -4.89
C HIS A 65 5.22 -15.89 -6.35
N VAL A 66 4.81 -14.77 -6.95
CA VAL A 66 5.13 -14.44 -8.35
C VAL A 66 5.61 -13.01 -8.47
N GLU A 67 6.47 -12.75 -9.45
CA GLU A 67 6.96 -11.42 -9.76
C GLU A 67 6.91 -11.12 -11.27
N GLY A 68 7.23 -9.88 -11.63
CA GLY A 68 7.23 -9.40 -13.01
C GLY A 68 5.83 -9.06 -13.51
N GLY A 69 5.57 -9.34 -14.79
CA GLY A 69 4.29 -9.08 -15.42
C GLY A 69 3.83 -7.62 -15.32
N LEU A 70 2.74 -7.40 -14.59
CA LEU A 70 2.14 -6.07 -14.37
C LEU A 70 2.53 -5.43 -13.02
N LEU A 71 3.42 -6.08 -12.26
CA LEU A 71 3.96 -5.54 -11.02
C LEU A 71 5.10 -4.56 -11.31
N PRO A 72 5.32 -3.57 -10.42
CA PRO A 72 6.54 -2.79 -10.43
C PRO A 72 7.77 -3.70 -10.21
N ASN A 73 8.92 -3.32 -10.78
CA ASN A 73 10.18 -4.01 -10.52
C ASN A 73 10.48 -4.04 -9.02
N GLY A 74 10.93 -5.20 -8.50
CA GLY A 74 11.23 -5.39 -7.08
C GLY A 74 10.01 -5.64 -6.20
N VAL A 75 8.81 -5.81 -6.79
CA VAL A 75 7.61 -6.25 -6.08
C VAL A 75 7.26 -7.67 -6.48
N ALA A 76 7.12 -8.53 -5.48
CA ALA A 76 6.46 -9.82 -5.63
C ALA A 76 5.00 -9.74 -5.15
N MET A 77 4.17 -10.68 -5.57
CA MET A 77 2.83 -10.86 -5.03
C MET A 77 2.63 -12.30 -4.57
N MET A 78 1.92 -12.45 -3.47
CA MET A 78 1.44 -13.74 -2.99
C MET A 78 0.07 -14.03 -3.59
N VAL A 79 -0.05 -15.23 -4.17
CA VAL A 79 -1.28 -15.78 -4.71
C VAL A 79 -1.69 -16.96 -3.84
N GLU A 80 -2.92 -16.94 -3.35
CA GLU A 80 -3.52 -18.01 -2.55
C GLU A 80 -4.89 -18.37 -3.15
N ASP A 81 -5.12 -19.64 -3.45
CA ASP A 81 -6.35 -20.16 -4.08
C ASP A 81 -6.80 -19.33 -5.30
N ASP A 82 -5.86 -19.10 -6.23
CA ASP A 82 -6.01 -18.26 -7.43
C ASP A 82 -6.27 -16.77 -7.13
N ARG A 83 -6.22 -16.30 -5.89
CA ARG A 83 -6.42 -14.88 -5.53
C ARG A 83 -5.13 -14.22 -5.12
N ILE A 84 -4.93 -13.00 -5.60
CA ILE A 84 -3.86 -12.13 -5.11
C ILE A 84 -4.23 -11.65 -3.72
N VAL A 85 -3.40 -11.96 -2.72
CA VAL A 85 -3.70 -11.65 -1.32
C VAL A 85 -2.73 -10.63 -0.72
N ARG A 86 -1.52 -10.54 -1.25
CA ARG A 86 -0.44 -9.70 -0.69
C ARG A 86 0.57 -9.28 -1.75
N PHE A 87 1.20 -8.14 -1.53
CA PHE A 87 2.38 -7.68 -2.24
C PHE A 87 3.54 -7.55 -1.27
N ASP A 88 4.73 -7.90 -1.74
CA ASP A 88 5.91 -8.08 -0.92
C ASP A 88 7.09 -7.34 -1.56
N VAL A 89 7.88 -6.65 -0.74
CA VAL A 89 9.18 -6.08 -1.12
C VAL A 89 10.17 -6.46 -0.02
N ALA A 90 11.18 -7.26 -0.35
CA ALA A 90 12.17 -7.78 0.60
C ALA A 90 13.60 -7.23 0.39
N ASP A 91 13.83 -6.55 -0.73
CA ASP A 91 15.11 -5.95 -1.10
C ASP A 91 14.94 -4.44 -1.37
N ALA A 92 16.02 -3.77 -1.76
CA ALA A 92 15.93 -2.43 -2.31
C ALA A 92 14.96 -2.42 -3.51
N GLY A 93 13.80 -1.80 -3.30
CA GLY A 93 12.67 -1.84 -4.21
C GLY A 93 11.99 -0.49 -4.36
N PRO A 94 10.78 -0.46 -4.92
CA PRO A 94 10.04 0.78 -5.10
C PRO A 94 9.58 1.33 -3.76
N VAL A 95 9.14 2.59 -3.79
CA VAL A 95 8.43 3.22 -2.67
C VAL A 95 7.16 2.42 -2.40
N GLY A 96 7.00 1.91 -1.18
CA GLY A 96 5.79 1.24 -0.76
C GLY A 96 4.76 2.20 -0.15
N PRO A 97 3.71 1.63 0.49
CA PRO A 97 2.68 2.42 1.13
C PRO A 97 3.23 3.49 2.07
N PHE A 98 2.54 4.62 2.19
CA PHE A 98 2.92 5.72 3.09
C PHE A 98 4.31 6.31 2.82
N GLY A 99 4.85 6.08 1.61
CA GLY A 99 6.13 6.62 1.18
C GLY A 99 7.35 5.92 1.81
N VAL A 100 7.21 4.71 2.32
CA VAL A 100 8.29 3.98 3.01
C VAL A 100 9.11 3.15 2.02
N HIS A 101 10.43 3.12 2.20
CA HIS A 101 11.35 2.25 1.46
C HIS A 101 11.98 1.19 2.36
N VAL A 102 12.37 0.05 1.77
CA VAL A 102 13.35 -0.83 2.41
C VAL A 102 14.64 -0.02 2.60
N GLY A 103 15.20 -0.07 3.81
CA GLY A 103 16.35 0.73 4.24
C GLY A 103 16.00 2.04 4.96
N ASP A 104 14.74 2.50 4.95
CA ASP A 104 14.32 3.61 5.83
C ASP A 104 14.52 3.22 7.30
N SER A 105 14.79 4.19 8.19
CA SER A 105 14.86 3.90 9.62
C SER A 105 13.48 3.56 10.18
N GLU A 106 13.46 2.75 11.24
CA GLU A 106 12.21 2.45 11.96
C GLU A 106 11.57 3.74 12.48
N ALA A 107 12.38 4.69 12.98
CA ALA A 107 11.90 5.97 13.48
C ALA A 107 11.23 6.82 12.39
N SER A 108 11.80 6.89 11.18
CA SER A 108 11.17 7.62 10.07
C SER A 108 9.89 6.93 9.60
N THR A 109 9.88 5.59 9.59
CA THR A 109 8.72 4.78 9.21
C THR A 109 7.55 4.99 10.18
N ARG A 110 7.81 4.93 11.50
CA ARG A 110 6.82 5.22 12.55
C ARG A 110 6.22 6.62 12.42
N ALA A 111 7.00 7.60 11.99
CA ALA A 111 6.53 8.97 11.78
C ALA A 111 5.63 9.15 10.55
N ARG A 112 5.69 8.23 9.57
CA ARG A 112 4.87 8.24 8.35
C ARG A 112 3.60 7.40 8.48
N LEU A 113 3.62 6.39 9.35
CA LEU A 113 2.47 5.52 9.56
C LEU A 113 1.27 6.29 10.13
N PRO A 114 0.04 5.99 9.69
CA PRO A 114 -1.14 6.57 10.31
C PRO A 114 -1.29 6.12 11.76
N ALA A 115 -2.01 6.92 12.55
CA ALA A 115 -2.30 6.58 13.94
C ALA A 115 -3.02 5.22 14.06
N GLY A 116 -2.74 4.51 15.16
CA GLY A 116 -3.34 3.21 15.46
C GLY A 116 -2.58 2.00 14.92
N TYR A 117 -1.37 2.19 14.38
CA TYR A 117 -0.49 1.06 14.07
C TYR A 117 -0.01 0.35 15.35
N SER A 118 0.20 -0.96 15.27
CA SER A 118 0.75 -1.78 16.34
C SER A 118 2.23 -2.06 16.13
N VAL A 119 2.97 -2.19 17.23
CA VAL A 119 4.36 -2.66 17.25
C VAL A 119 4.39 -4.01 17.94
N GLN A 120 4.99 -5.00 17.28
CA GLN A 120 5.19 -6.33 17.85
C GLN A 120 6.67 -6.70 17.71
N PRO A 121 7.27 -7.43 18.67
CA PRO A 121 8.61 -7.99 18.49
C PRO A 121 8.67 -8.89 17.26
N HIS A 122 9.77 -8.83 16.50
CA HIS A 122 10.01 -9.73 15.37
C HIS A 122 10.16 -11.18 15.84
N LYS A 123 9.60 -12.16 15.10
CA LYS A 123 9.59 -13.59 15.49
C LYS A 123 11.00 -14.13 15.74
N TYR A 124 11.96 -13.62 14.97
CA TYR A 124 13.37 -14.01 15.00
C TYR A 124 14.30 -12.94 15.56
N GLY A 125 13.75 -11.90 16.22
CA GLY A 125 14.57 -10.84 16.82
C GLY A 125 15.58 -11.45 17.81
N GLY A 126 16.87 -11.27 17.54
CA GLY A 126 17.94 -11.80 18.39
C GLY A 126 17.97 -11.11 19.77
N ASP A 127 18.89 -11.54 20.64
CA ASP A 127 19.03 -11.10 22.05
C ASP A 127 19.15 -9.57 22.25
N ARG A 128 19.38 -8.80 21.18
CA ARG A 128 19.41 -7.32 21.19
C ARG A 128 18.04 -6.66 21.07
N GLY A 129 16.97 -7.40 20.72
CA GLY A 129 15.57 -7.02 20.92
C GLY A 129 15.03 -5.82 20.12
N ASN A 130 15.67 -5.42 19.01
CA ASN A 130 15.33 -4.19 18.29
C ASN A 130 14.58 -4.41 16.97
N ASP A 131 14.29 -5.66 16.62
CA ASP A 131 13.61 -6.02 15.39
C ASP A 131 12.10 -6.05 15.66
N HIS A 132 11.33 -5.34 14.84
CA HIS A 132 9.90 -5.17 15.05
C HIS A 132 9.08 -5.45 13.80
N TYR A 133 7.83 -5.80 14.03
CA TYR A 133 6.76 -5.63 13.08
C TYR A 133 5.99 -4.35 13.37
N LEU A 134 5.94 -3.45 12.40
CA LEU A 134 5.06 -2.29 12.42
C LEU A 134 3.86 -2.59 11.53
N THR A 135 2.68 -2.78 12.10
CA THR A 135 1.48 -3.14 11.34
C THR A 135 0.41 -2.07 11.48
N TRP A 136 -0.09 -1.58 10.36
CA TRP A 136 -1.28 -0.73 10.33
C TRP A 136 -2.39 -1.41 9.53
N ARG A 137 -3.58 -1.46 10.10
CA ARG A 137 -4.80 -1.95 9.45
C ARG A 137 -5.69 -0.76 9.12
N ASP A 138 -6.24 -0.74 7.92
CA ASP A 138 -7.26 0.22 7.55
C ASP A 138 -8.51 0.07 8.46
N PRO A 139 -8.89 1.11 9.23
CA PRO A 139 -10.07 1.04 10.09
C PRO A 139 -11.38 0.84 9.34
N GLN A 140 -11.42 1.18 8.04
CA GLN A 140 -12.63 1.12 7.21
C GLN A 140 -12.65 -0.08 6.25
N GLY A 141 -11.60 -0.90 6.24
CA GLY A 141 -11.38 -1.90 5.21
C GLY A 141 -10.72 -3.17 5.72
N GLU A 142 -10.52 -4.08 4.77
CA GLU A 142 -9.86 -5.37 5.03
C GLU A 142 -8.37 -5.34 4.67
N PHE A 143 -7.82 -4.17 4.33
CA PHE A 143 -6.43 -4.04 3.94
C PHE A 143 -5.52 -3.62 5.08
N ALA A 144 -4.25 -4.00 4.97
CA ALA A 144 -3.22 -3.64 5.92
C ALA A 144 -1.86 -3.46 5.23
N VAL A 145 -0.95 -2.83 5.97
CA VAL A 145 0.48 -2.83 5.67
C VAL A 145 1.24 -3.33 6.90
N ARG A 146 2.33 -4.05 6.66
CA ARG A 146 3.30 -4.44 7.67
C ARG A 146 4.70 -4.14 7.18
N TYR A 147 5.52 -3.58 8.05
CA TYR A 147 6.95 -3.42 7.84
C TYR A 147 7.67 -4.31 8.85
N GLU A 148 8.66 -5.07 8.38
CA GLU A 148 9.61 -5.73 9.27
C GLU A 148 10.84 -4.85 9.39
N THR A 149 11.36 -4.75 10.61
CA THR A 149 12.58 -4.02 10.90
C THR A 149 13.67 -4.93 11.44
N GLY A 150 14.90 -4.64 11.06
CA GLY A 150 16.12 -5.30 11.51
C GLY A 150 17.20 -4.25 11.76
N GLU A 151 17.86 -4.31 12.91
CA GLU A 151 18.93 -3.35 13.27
C GLU A 151 18.50 -1.86 13.17
N GLY A 152 17.20 -1.59 13.37
CA GLY A 152 16.62 -0.24 13.35
C GLY A 152 16.27 0.31 11.95
N THR A 153 16.33 -0.51 10.89
CA THR A 153 15.88 -0.15 9.54
C THR A 153 14.82 -1.12 9.03
N VAL A 154 14.01 -0.69 8.06
CA VAL A 154 13.05 -1.54 7.36
C VAL A 154 13.80 -2.53 6.49
N THR A 155 13.56 -3.83 6.69
CA THR A 155 14.16 -4.92 5.92
C THR A 155 13.19 -5.45 4.87
N SER A 156 11.89 -5.38 5.14
CA SER A 156 10.85 -5.82 4.22
C SER A 156 9.54 -5.09 4.49
N MET A 157 8.66 -5.12 3.49
CA MET A 157 7.30 -4.58 3.62
C MET A 157 6.30 -5.44 2.87
N TYR A 158 5.09 -5.48 3.43
CA TYR A 158 3.95 -6.22 2.91
C TYR A 158 2.71 -5.37 2.92
N TRP A 159 1.89 -5.45 1.88
CA TRP A 159 0.54 -4.90 1.92
C TRP A 159 -0.45 -5.75 1.16
N GLY A 160 -1.69 -5.76 1.61
CA GLY A 160 -2.73 -6.61 1.05
C GLY A 160 -3.85 -6.86 2.03
N SER A 161 -4.46 -8.04 1.96
CA SER A 161 -5.49 -8.45 2.92
C SER A 161 -4.92 -8.54 4.33
N TRP A 162 -5.76 -8.27 5.33
CA TRP A 162 -5.37 -8.31 6.74
C TRP A 162 -4.73 -9.65 7.11
N ASP A 163 -5.37 -10.77 6.73
CA ASP A 163 -4.94 -12.11 7.09
C ASP A 163 -3.57 -12.44 6.47
N ALA A 164 -3.38 -12.13 5.18
CA ALA A 164 -2.14 -12.41 4.48
C ALA A 164 -0.96 -11.57 4.99
N VAL A 165 -1.20 -10.31 5.37
CA VAL A 165 -0.17 -9.40 5.92
C VAL A 165 0.33 -9.87 7.29
N GLN A 166 -0.41 -10.73 8.02
CA GLN A 166 0.07 -11.30 9.27
C GLN A 166 1.03 -12.50 9.10
N LEU A 167 1.12 -13.08 7.91
CA LEU A 167 1.92 -14.30 7.68
C LEU A 167 3.42 -13.99 7.69
N VAL A 168 4.14 -14.65 8.59
CA VAL A 168 5.60 -14.47 8.76
C VAL A 168 6.41 -15.18 7.67
N GLU A 169 5.98 -16.37 7.23
CA GLU A 169 6.72 -17.20 6.26
C GLU A 169 6.06 -17.23 4.87
N GLY A 170 5.02 -16.40 4.67
CA GLY A 170 4.20 -16.47 3.46
C GLY A 170 3.44 -17.79 3.39
N CYS A 171 3.72 -18.61 2.37
CA CYS A 171 2.98 -19.84 2.04
C CYS A 171 3.43 -21.10 2.82
N ALA A 172 3.88 -20.97 4.07
CA ALA A 172 4.46 -22.08 4.85
C ALA A 172 3.70 -22.37 6.15
#